data_AF-A0A7C1GTT4-F1
#
_entry.id   AF-A0A7C1GTT4-F1
#
_cell.length_a   1.000
_cell.length_b   1.000
_cell.length_c   1.000
_cell.angle_alpha   90.00
_cell.angle_beta   90.00
_cell.angle_gamma   90.00
#
_symmetry.space_group_name_H-M   'P 1'
#
loop_
_entity.id
_entity.type
_entity.pdbx_description
1 polymer ?
#
loop_
_entity_poly.entity_id
_entity_poly.type
_entity_poly.pdbx_seq_one_letter_code
_entity_poly.pdbx_strand_id
1 'polypeptide(L)'
;MMTKIKICGITCIEDALAACDAGADALGFVLAPEAKKRNRFIDPDAAAAIIAQLPAYVVSVAVAVNEPLETLREYARIFDRLQLHGDEPPELCRALG
;
A
#
# COMPACT_ATOMS: atom_id res chain seq x y z
N MET A 1 10.98 22.22 7.77
CA MET A 1 10.13 21.01 7.71
C MET A 1 10.72 20.11 6.64
N MET A 2 10.88 18.81 6.90
CA MET A 2 11.45 17.87 5.94
C MET A 2 10.32 17.24 5.11
N THR A 3 10.47 17.19 3.79
CA THR A 3 9.46 16.60 2.89
C THR A 3 9.42 15.09 3.06
N LYS A 4 8.22 14.52 3.18
CA LYS A 4 7.99 13.07 3.23
C LYS A 4 7.83 12.49 1.83
N ILE A 5 8.45 11.35 1.55
CA ILE A 5 8.48 10.71 0.22
C ILE A 5 7.85 9.31 0.28
N LYS A 6 6.90 9.07 -0.61
CA LYS A 6 6.29 7.76 -0.83
C LYS A 6 6.63 7.22 -2.22
N ILE A 7 7.15 6.00 -2.30
CA ILE A 7 7.35 5.28 -3.57
C ILE A 7 6.19 4.30 -3.75
N CYS A 8 5.54 4.29 -4.92
CA CYS A 8 4.24 3.62 -5.09
C CYS A 8 4.25 2.62 -6.26
N GLY A 9 3.57 1.48 -6.07
CA GLY A 9 3.54 0.39 -7.06
C GLY A 9 4.69 -0.60 -6.87
N ILE A 10 5.09 -0.85 -5.62
CA ILE A 10 6.08 -1.86 -5.28
C ILE A 10 5.49 -3.24 -5.53
N THR A 11 6.21 -4.09 -6.25
CA THR A 11 5.78 -5.46 -6.58
C THR A 11 6.81 -6.54 -6.24
N CYS A 12 8.04 -6.16 -5.86
CA CYS A 12 9.09 -7.09 -5.44
C CYS A 12 9.92 -6.52 -4.29
N ILE A 13 10.67 -7.39 -3.61
CA ILE A 13 11.46 -7.04 -2.42
C ILE A 13 12.67 -6.17 -2.77
N GLU A 14 13.26 -6.37 -3.94
CA GLU A 14 14.45 -5.64 -4.39
C GLU A 14 14.15 -4.14 -4.52
N ASP A 15 13.04 -3.79 -5.18
CA ASP A 15 12.60 -2.40 -5.33
C ASP A 15 12.18 -1.79 -3.98
N ALA A 16 11.57 -2.60 -3.12
CA ALA A 16 11.15 -2.17 -1.79
C ALA A 16 12.36 -1.75 -0.94
N LEU A 17 13.39 -2.61 -0.88
CA LEU A 17 14.62 -2.33 -0.13
C LEU A 17 15.41 -1.19 -0.75
N ALA A 18 15.52 -1.13 -2.08
CA ALA A 18 16.19 -0.02 -2.76
C ALA A 18 15.51 1.33 -2.45
N ALA A 19 14.18 1.37 -2.39
CA ALA A 19 13.43 2.56 -1.99
C ALA A 19 13.68 2.94 -0.52
N CYS A 20 13.74 1.96 0.38
CA CYS A 20 14.11 2.19 1.79
C CYS A 20 15.51 2.78 1.92
N ASP A 21 16.51 2.20 1.24
CA ASP A 21 17.90 2.66 1.25
C ASP A 21 18.06 4.08 0.68
N ALA A 22 17.21 4.44 -0.28
CA ALA A 22 17.13 5.80 -0.84
C ALA A 22 16.43 6.81 0.09
N GLY A 23 15.89 6.36 1.24
CA GLY A 23 15.26 7.21 2.24
C GLY A 23 13.76 7.43 2.05
N ALA A 24 13.05 6.47 1.42
CA ALA A 24 11.59 6.53 1.36
C ALA A 24 10.97 6.43 2.75
N ASP A 25 9.98 7.29 3.04
CA ASP A 25 9.21 7.26 4.28
C ASP A 25 8.04 6.27 4.22
N ALA A 26 7.58 5.96 3.01
CA ALA A 26 6.45 5.05 2.80
C ALA A 26 6.54 4.29 1.47
N LEU A 27 5.99 3.08 1.45
CA LEU A 27 5.86 2.25 0.26
C LEU A 27 4.40 1.94 -0.03
N GLY A 28 4.00 2.11 -1.30
CA GLY A 28 2.66 1.83 -1.79
C GLY A 28 2.58 0.52 -2.55
N PHE A 29 1.64 -0.34 -2.15
CA PHE A 29 1.33 -1.62 -2.77
C PHE A 29 -0.06 -1.53 -3.40
N VAL A 30 -0.16 -1.73 -4.71
CA VAL A 30 -1.43 -1.58 -5.42
C VAL A 30 -2.13 -2.93 -5.49
N LEU A 31 -3.31 -3.01 -4.89
CA LEU A 31 -4.09 -4.24 -4.75
C LEU A 31 -5.26 -4.30 -5.75
N ALA A 32 -5.39 -3.27 -6.60
CA ALA A 32 -6.43 -3.18 -7.63
C ALA A 32 -6.06 -4.00 -8.88
N PRO A 33 -6.85 -5.02 -9.28
CA PRO A 33 -6.54 -5.89 -10.42
C PRO A 33 -6.28 -5.16 -11.74
N GLU A 34 -6.86 -3.98 -11.95
CA GLU A 34 -6.67 -3.15 -13.15
C GLU A 34 -5.22 -2.68 -13.29
N ALA A 35 -4.47 -2.61 -12.18
CA ALA A 35 -3.04 -2.25 -12.16
C ALA A 35 -2.13 -3.33 -12.76
N LYS A 36 -2.64 -4.57 -12.99
CA LYS A 36 -1.89 -5.65 -13.67
C LYS A 36 -1.41 -5.22 -15.05
N LYS A 37 -2.21 -4.44 -15.80
CA LYS A 37 -1.86 -3.93 -17.13
C LYS A 37 -0.61 -3.04 -17.13
N ARG A 38 -0.23 -2.50 -15.97
CA ARG A 38 0.92 -1.60 -15.77
C ARG A 38 2.02 -2.26 -14.94
N ASN A 39 1.92 -3.56 -14.65
CA ASN A 39 2.83 -4.31 -13.78
C ASN A 39 3.01 -3.69 -12.38
N ARG A 40 1.94 -3.11 -11.81
CA ARG A 40 1.97 -2.50 -10.46
C ARG A 40 1.11 -3.22 -9.44
N PHE A 41 0.36 -4.24 -9.87
CA PHE A 41 -0.45 -5.07 -9.00
C PHE A 41 0.41 -6.05 -8.21
N ILE A 42 0.10 -6.21 -6.94
CA ILE A 42 0.63 -7.25 -6.07
C ILE A 42 -0.51 -7.90 -5.28
N ASP A 43 -0.40 -9.20 -5.03
CA ASP A 43 -1.33 -9.92 -4.17
C ASP A 43 -1.13 -9.52 -2.68
N PRO A 44 -2.19 -9.41 -1.86
CA PRO A 44 -2.06 -9.07 -0.45
C PRO A 44 -1.09 -9.96 0.33
N ASP A 45 -1.04 -11.27 0.07
CA ASP A 45 -0.15 -12.19 0.78
C ASP A 45 1.31 -11.98 0.36
N ALA A 46 1.53 -11.71 -0.93
CA ALA A 46 2.86 -11.36 -1.44
C ALA A 46 3.35 -10.02 -0.88
N ALA A 47 2.45 -9.04 -0.76
CA ALA A 47 2.77 -7.76 -0.13
C ALA A 47 3.11 -7.94 1.36
N ALA A 48 2.36 -8.77 2.10
CA ALA A 48 2.66 -9.09 3.50
C ALA A 48 4.06 -9.71 3.66
N ALA A 49 4.47 -10.59 2.75
CA ALA A 49 5.81 -11.18 2.76
C ALA A 49 6.94 -10.15 2.52
N ILE A 50 6.69 -9.12 1.70
CA ILE A 50 7.63 -8.01 1.53
C ILE A 50 7.65 -7.14 2.79
N ILE A 51 6.48 -6.77 3.33
CA ILE A 51 6.34 -5.90 4.50
C ILE A 51 7.08 -6.47 5.71
N ALA A 52 7.01 -7.79 5.92
CA ALA A 52 7.72 -8.47 7.01
C ALA A 52 9.25 -8.29 6.98
N GLN A 53 9.82 -7.88 5.85
CA GLN A 53 11.25 -7.66 5.66
C GLN A 53 11.63 -6.17 5.66
N LEU A 54 10.66 -5.26 5.72
CA LEU A 54 10.91 -3.82 5.68
C LEU A 54 11.46 -3.30 7.00
N PRO A 55 12.31 -2.25 6.96
CA PRO A 55 12.68 -1.52 8.16
C PRO A 55 11.46 -0.90 8.86
N ALA A 56 11.45 -0.94 10.19
CA ALA A 56 10.32 -0.47 11.01
C ALA A 56 9.98 1.03 10.87
N TYR A 57 10.85 1.83 10.25
CA TYR A 57 10.61 3.26 10.03
C TYR A 57 9.80 3.57 8.77
N VAL A 58 9.56 2.58 7.89
CA VAL A 58 8.85 2.76 6.62
C VAL A 58 7.38 2.41 6.78
N VAL A 59 6.50 3.31 6.35
CA VAL A 59 5.05 3.10 6.38
C VAL A 59 4.60 2.29 5.17
N SER A 60 3.94 1.16 5.39
CA SER A 60 3.30 0.38 4.34
C SER A 60 1.90 0.93 4.01
N VAL A 61 1.59 1.07 2.72
CA VAL A 61 0.32 1.64 2.24
C VAL A 61 -0.35 0.72 1.23
N ALA A 62 -1.54 0.21 1.56
CA ALA A 62 -2.40 -0.47 0.59
C ALA A 62 -3.11 0.57 -0.28
N VAL A 63 -3.01 0.44 -1.60
CA VAL A 63 -3.77 1.24 -2.56
C VAL A 63 -4.91 0.39 -3.10
N ALA A 64 -6.14 0.76 -2.74
CA ALA A 64 -7.37 0.09 -3.13
C ALA A 64 -8.21 0.99 -4.04
N VAL A 65 -9.05 0.37 -4.87
CA VAL A 65 -9.96 1.07 -5.79
C VAL A 65 -11.33 0.41 -5.70
N ASN A 66 -12.28 1.09 -5.08
CA ASN A 66 -13.68 0.66 -4.96
C ASN A 66 -13.87 -0.73 -4.31
N GLU A 67 -12.98 -1.11 -3.41
CA GLU A 67 -13.08 -2.37 -2.65
C GLU A 67 -14.17 -2.27 -1.56
N PRO A 68 -14.85 -3.38 -1.23
CA PRO A 68 -15.84 -3.39 -0.17
C PRO A 68 -15.18 -3.21 1.21
N LEU A 69 -15.95 -2.69 2.18
CA LEU A 69 -15.47 -2.39 3.53
C LEU A 69 -14.78 -3.58 4.22
N GLU A 70 -15.29 -4.80 4.04
CA GLU A 70 -14.68 -5.98 4.66
C GLU A 70 -13.28 -6.26 4.11
N THR A 71 -13.08 -6.14 2.79
CA THR A 71 -11.76 -6.28 2.16
C THR A 71 -10.80 -5.18 2.62
N LEU A 72 -11.28 -3.94 2.74
CA LEU A 72 -10.47 -2.83 3.27
C LEU A 72 -10.04 -3.08 4.72
N ARG A 73 -10.91 -3.69 5.55
CA ARG A 73 -10.55 -4.10 6.91
C ARG A 73 -9.50 -5.21 6.94
N GLU A 74 -9.53 -6.13 5.97
CA GLU A 74 -8.48 -7.15 5.83
C GLU A 74 -7.15 -6.49 5.46
N TYR A 75 -7.13 -5.54 4.53
CA TYR A 75 -5.93 -4.78 4.21
C TYR A 75 -5.42 -3.99 5.43
N ALA A 76 -6.29 -3.39 6.23
CA ALA A 76 -5.89 -2.68 7.46
C ALA A 76 -5.21 -3.58 8.51
N ARG A 77 -5.30 -4.90 8.40
CA ARG A 77 -4.57 -5.84 9.28
C ARG A 77 -3.14 -6.11 8.82
N ILE A 78 -2.85 -5.85 7.54
CA ILE A 78 -1.55 -6.13 6.90
C ILE A 78 -0.74 -4.84 6.75
N PHE A 79 -1.41 -3.73 6.42
CA PHE A 79 -0.78 -2.45 6.07
C PHE A 79 -1.02 -1.40 7.15
N ASP A 80 -0.06 -0.47 7.30
CA ASP A 80 -0.16 0.62 8.25
C ASP A 80 -1.22 1.65 7.85
N ARG A 81 -1.42 1.85 6.54
CA ARG A 81 -2.35 2.84 5.98
C ARG A 81 -3.10 2.30 4.77
N LEU A 82 -4.29 2.84 4.57
CA LEU A 82 -5.10 2.64 3.37
C LEU A 82 -5.10 3.93 2.54
N GLN A 83 -4.92 3.79 1.23
CA GLN A 83 -5.12 4.83 0.24
C GLN A 83 -6.28 4.40 -0.66
N LEU A 84 -7.43 5.03 -0.46
CA LEU A 84 -8.61 4.88 -1.31
C LEU A 84 -8.43 5.76 -2.56
N HIS A 85 -8.49 5.16 -3.74
CA HIS A 85 -8.11 5.81 -5.00
C HIS A 85 -9.16 5.65 -6.11
N GLY A 86 -10.38 5.25 -5.75
CA GLY A 86 -11.53 5.19 -6.63
C GLY A 86 -12.52 6.32 -6.35
N ASP A 87 -13.80 5.96 -6.40
CA ASP A 87 -14.96 6.82 -6.17
C ASP A 87 -15.59 6.53 -4.79
N GLU A 88 -14.77 6.11 -3.82
CA GLU A 88 -15.26 5.72 -2.50
C GLU A 88 -15.96 6.90 -1.80
N PRO A 89 -17.17 6.68 -1.24
CA PRO A 89 -17.90 7.76 -0.59
C PRO A 89 -17.20 8.15 0.74
N PRO A 90 -17.26 9.42 1.16
CA PRO A 90 -16.66 9.87 2.42
C PRO A 90 -17.10 9.09 3.65
N GLU A 91 -18.29 8.51 3.64
CA GLU A 91 -18.82 7.61 4.67
C GLU A 91 -17.96 6.37 4.84
N LEU A 92 -17.44 5.80 3.75
CA LEU A 92 -16.54 4.65 3.78
C LEU A 92 -15.21 5.03 4.44
N CYS A 93 -14.64 6.18 4.08
CA CYS A 93 -13.43 6.70 4.71
C CYS A 93 -13.60 6.81 6.23
N ARG A 94 -14.72 7.41 6.68
CA ARG A 94 -15.02 7.57 8.12
C ARG A 94 -15.21 6.24 8.85
N ALA A 95 -15.68 5.19 8.16
CA ALA A 95 -15.89 3.87 8.76
C ALA A 95 -14.57 3.10 9.02
N LEU A 96 -13.46 3.53 8.41
CA LEU A 96 -12.14 2.89 8.52
C LEU A 96 -11.26 3.49 9.63
N GLY A 97 -11.68 4.61 10.24
CA GLY A 97 -10.93 5.35 11.27
C GLY A 97 -10.15 6.52 10.71
#